data_AF-A0A9P9CX69-F1
#
_entry.id   AF-A0A9P9CX69-F1
#
_cell.length_a   1.000
_cell.length_b   1.000
_cell.length_c   1.000
_cell.angle_alpha   90.00
_cell.angle_beta   90.00
_cell.angle_gamma   90.00
#
_symmetry.space_group_name_H-M   'P 1'
#
loop_
_entity.id
_entity.type
_entity.pdbx_description
1 polymer ?
#
loop_
_entity_poly.entity_id
_entity_poly.type
_entity_poly.pdbx_seq_one_letter_code
_entity_poly.pdbx_strand_id
1 'polypeptide(L)'
;MSTCPVRFQFSCDNIPEGLNFTHEISKSLVRPLSYARQDDSYAYRFQRAVLPFLKEHEPACRAASNPFCGICGSPIATVLQTPMSFLHKEGDPYVGVLVSGVCGKGECESQTRQAIQEEMFEVGAGAEAQVEAIVCAVCGKIEGIRKCGRCKAVAYCGKDHQKADWKTHRGTCVSRDEESN
;
A
#
# COMPACT_ATOMS: atom_id res chain seq x y z
N MET A 1 3.54 13.82 -18.03
CA MET A 1 4.17 12.58 -17.51
C MET A 1 3.54 11.42 -18.26
N SER A 2 4.33 10.50 -18.82
CA SER A 2 3.79 9.35 -19.56
C SER A 2 3.19 8.31 -18.61
N THR A 3 1.98 7.84 -18.89
CA THR A 3 1.32 6.75 -18.17
C THR A 3 1.31 5.45 -18.98
N CYS A 4 1.05 4.33 -18.32
CA CYS A 4 0.76 3.07 -18.97
C CYS A 4 -0.39 2.33 -18.26
N PRO A 5 -1.18 1.56 -19.01
CA PRO A 5 -2.22 0.70 -18.44
C PRO A 5 -1.55 -0.42 -17.64
N VAL A 6 -2.04 -0.62 -16.42
CA VAL A 6 -1.58 -1.66 -15.50
C VAL A 6 -2.79 -2.34 -14.88
N ARG A 7 -2.71 -3.66 -14.77
CA ARG A 7 -3.76 -4.49 -14.16
C ARG A 7 -3.66 -4.43 -12.64
N PHE A 8 -4.80 -4.25 -11.98
CA PHE A 8 -4.98 -4.32 -10.54
C PHE A 8 -5.81 -5.56 -10.24
N GLN A 9 -5.21 -6.51 -9.53
CA GLN A 9 -5.83 -7.78 -9.18
C GLN A 9 -6.11 -7.81 -7.68
N PHE A 10 -7.38 -7.75 -7.32
CA PHE A 10 -7.84 -7.79 -5.93
C PHE A 10 -8.24 -9.21 -5.55
N SER A 11 -7.53 -9.79 -4.58
CA SER A 11 -7.82 -11.11 -4.03
C SER A 11 -8.78 -10.95 -2.85
N CYS A 12 -10.05 -11.30 -3.05
CA CYS A 12 -11.11 -11.25 -2.05
C CYS A 12 -11.54 -12.67 -1.65
N ASP A 13 -11.94 -12.90 -0.40
CA ASP A 13 -12.18 -14.24 0.15
C ASP A 13 -13.22 -15.07 -0.62
N ASN A 14 -14.29 -14.44 -1.14
CA ASN A 14 -15.40 -15.16 -1.77
C ASN A 14 -15.31 -15.23 -3.30
N ILE A 15 -14.25 -14.69 -3.91
CA ILE A 15 -14.06 -14.72 -5.37
C ILE A 15 -12.68 -15.31 -5.66
N PRO A 16 -12.60 -16.63 -5.96
CA PRO A 16 -11.33 -17.32 -6.19
C PRO A 16 -10.46 -16.68 -7.28
N GLU A 17 -11.09 -16.15 -8.33
CA GLU A 17 -10.41 -15.49 -9.45
C GLU A 17 -10.00 -14.03 -9.14
N GLY A 18 -10.50 -13.48 -8.04
CA GLY A 18 -10.36 -12.08 -7.67
C GLY A 18 -11.12 -11.11 -8.59
N LEU A 19 -11.08 -9.83 -8.24
CA LEU A 19 -11.57 -8.74 -9.09
C LEU A 19 -10.41 -8.12 -9.87
N ASN A 20 -10.59 -7.92 -11.17
CA ASN A 20 -9.55 -7.37 -12.04
C ASN A 20 -10.00 -6.03 -12.64
N PHE A 21 -9.16 -5.01 -12.49
CA PHE A 21 -9.38 -3.68 -13.06
C PHE A 21 -8.13 -3.22 -13.78
N THR A 22 -8.27 -2.33 -14.76
CA THR A 22 -7.13 -1.73 -15.46
C THR A 22 -7.10 -0.24 -15.20
N HIS A 23 -5.95 0.26 -14.75
CA HIS A 23 -5.75 1.68 -14.46
C HIS A 23 -4.46 2.20 -15.05
N GLU A 24 -4.48 3.48 -15.41
CA GLU A 24 -3.30 4.20 -15.88
C GLU A 24 -2.43 4.62 -14.70
N ILE A 25 -1.17 4.18 -14.67
CA ILE A 25 -0.17 4.62 -13.68
C ILE A 25 1.04 5.26 -14.36
N SER A 26 1.80 6.07 -13.62
CA SER A 26 3.02 6.69 -14.15
C SER A 26 4.02 5.62 -14.59
N LYS A 27 4.52 5.72 -15.84
CA LYS A 27 5.59 4.84 -16.34
C LYS A 27 6.85 4.90 -15.47
N SER A 28 7.05 5.98 -14.71
CA SER A 28 8.16 6.09 -13.76
C SER A 28 8.14 5.01 -12.67
N LEU A 29 6.98 4.40 -12.39
CA LEU A 29 6.84 3.31 -11.41
C LEU A 29 7.13 1.94 -12.03
N VAL A 30 7.05 1.81 -13.34
CA VAL A 30 7.37 0.57 -14.08
C VAL A 30 8.87 0.56 -14.33
N ARG A 31 9.61 -0.12 -13.47
CA ARG A 31 11.08 -0.19 -13.51
C ARG A 31 11.57 -1.52 -12.97
N PRO A 32 12.79 -1.96 -13.32
CA PRO A 32 13.34 -3.20 -12.79
C PRO A 32 13.40 -3.21 -11.25
N LEU A 33 13.23 -4.39 -10.66
CA LEU A 33 13.15 -4.57 -9.20
C LEU A 33 14.43 -4.07 -8.49
N SER A 34 15.59 -4.19 -9.13
CA SER A 34 16.86 -3.67 -8.63
C SER A 34 16.83 -2.16 -8.39
N TYR A 35 16.26 -1.39 -9.33
CA TYR A 35 16.13 0.06 -9.20
C TYR A 35 15.03 0.48 -8.24
N ALA A 36 13.93 -0.27 -8.18
CA ALA A 36 12.88 -0.03 -7.18
C ALA A 36 13.40 -0.26 -5.75
N ARG A 37 14.26 -1.27 -5.54
CA ARG A 37 14.89 -1.57 -4.24
C ARG A 37 15.94 -0.55 -3.79
N GLN A 38 16.57 0.14 -4.72
CA GLN A 38 17.60 1.16 -4.42
C GLN A 38 17.01 2.56 -4.23
N ASP A 39 15.72 2.76 -4.55
CA ASP A 39 15.07 4.06 -4.50
C ASP A 39 14.14 4.12 -3.29
N ASP A 40 14.65 4.71 -2.20
CA ASP A 40 13.95 4.87 -0.93
C ASP A 40 12.61 5.64 -1.04
N SER A 41 12.39 6.34 -2.15
CA SER A 41 11.15 7.05 -2.44
C SER A 41 10.15 6.25 -3.28
N TYR A 42 10.52 5.05 -3.75
CA TYR A 42 9.66 4.19 -4.55
C TYR A 42 8.39 3.80 -3.81
N ALA A 43 8.50 3.31 -2.58
CA ALA A 43 7.38 3.04 -1.67
C ALA A 43 6.33 4.12 -1.66
N TYR A 44 6.86 5.32 -1.45
CA TYR A 44 6.05 6.49 -1.33
C TYR A 44 5.37 6.86 -2.64
N ARG A 45 6.05 6.74 -3.78
CA ARG A 45 5.46 7.07 -5.08
C ARG A 45 4.49 5.99 -5.54
N PHE A 46 4.80 4.72 -5.29
CA PHE A 46 3.97 3.58 -5.61
C PHE A 46 2.63 3.67 -4.87
N GLN A 47 2.66 3.74 -3.55
CA GLN A 47 1.39 3.70 -2.83
C GLN A 47 0.58 4.99 -3.00
N ARG A 48 1.23 6.13 -3.29
CA ARG A 48 0.52 7.32 -3.76
C ARG A 48 -0.25 7.11 -5.04
N ALA A 49 0.34 6.41 -6.00
CA ALA A 49 -0.29 6.15 -7.28
C ALA A 49 -1.42 5.13 -7.14
N VAL A 50 -1.29 4.18 -6.22
CA VAL A 50 -2.24 3.07 -6.03
C VAL A 50 -3.41 3.44 -5.11
N LEU A 51 -3.20 4.28 -4.09
CA LEU A 51 -4.22 4.61 -3.07
C LEU A 51 -5.57 5.08 -3.63
N PRO A 52 -5.67 5.91 -4.69
CA PRO A 52 -6.96 6.31 -5.25
C PRO A 52 -7.77 5.12 -5.77
N PHE A 53 -7.09 4.18 -6.45
CA PHE A 53 -7.74 2.99 -7.03
C PHE A 53 -8.14 1.99 -5.94
N LEU A 54 -7.36 1.87 -4.87
CA LEU A 54 -7.78 1.07 -3.71
C LEU A 54 -9.10 1.57 -3.13
N LYS A 55 -9.22 2.89 -2.93
CA LYS A 55 -10.44 3.52 -2.43
C LYS A 55 -11.63 3.38 -3.38
N GLU A 56 -11.38 3.50 -4.68
CA GLU A 56 -12.41 3.33 -5.72
C GLU A 56 -13.04 1.93 -5.67
N HIS A 57 -12.20 0.90 -5.48
CA HIS A 57 -12.62 -0.50 -5.52
C HIS A 57 -12.97 -1.09 -4.15
N GLU A 58 -12.83 -0.34 -3.06
CA GLU A 58 -13.15 -0.79 -1.69
C GLU A 58 -14.58 -1.33 -1.55
N PRO A 59 -15.65 -0.68 -2.08
CA PRO A 59 -17.01 -1.19 -1.92
C PRO A 59 -17.23 -2.53 -2.64
N ALA A 60 -16.66 -2.69 -3.83
CA ALA A 60 -16.73 -3.93 -4.60
C ALA A 60 -15.95 -5.05 -3.89
N CYS A 61 -14.76 -4.73 -3.37
CA CYS A 61 -13.96 -5.66 -2.58
C CYS A 61 -14.69 -6.10 -1.31
N ARG A 62 -15.34 -5.16 -0.60
CA ARG A 62 -16.12 -5.46 0.61
C ARG A 62 -17.31 -6.35 0.33
N ALA A 63 -18.06 -6.10 -0.75
CA ALA A 63 -19.16 -6.97 -1.17
C ALA A 63 -18.69 -8.38 -1.56
N ALA A 64 -17.46 -8.50 -2.07
CA ALA A 64 -16.81 -9.74 -2.45
C ALA A 64 -16.03 -10.45 -1.33
N SER A 65 -15.96 -9.87 -0.12
CA SER A 65 -15.18 -10.41 1.01
C SER A 65 -16.05 -11.18 1.99
N ASN A 66 -15.42 -11.97 2.85
CA ASN A 66 -16.12 -12.62 3.96
C ASN A 66 -16.81 -11.53 4.83
N PRO A 67 -18.13 -11.64 5.11
CA PRO A 67 -18.84 -10.62 5.91
C PRO A 67 -18.42 -10.59 7.38
N PHE A 68 -17.56 -11.52 7.82
CA PHE A 68 -17.04 -11.59 9.18
C PHE A 68 -15.53 -11.32 9.22
N CYS A 69 -15.10 -10.61 10.27
CA CYS A 69 -13.71 -10.30 10.55
C CYS A 69 -12.93 -11.60 10.78
N GLY A 70 -11.84 -11.79 10.02
CA GLY A 70 -11.00 -13.00 10.11
C GLY A 70 -10.33 -13.21 11.47
N ILE A 71 -10.28 -12.17 12.31
CA ILE A 71 -9.65 -12.22 13.63
C ILE A 71 -10.66 -12.54 14.74
N CYS A 72 -11.78 -11.80 14.80
CA CYS A 72 -12.70 -11.86 15.95
C CYS A 72 -14.09 -12.38 15.61
N GLY A 73 -14.38 -12.69 14.34
CA GLY A 73 -15.67 -13.20 13.88
C GLY A 73 -16.83 -12.18 13.91
N SER A 74 -16.59 -10.94 14.34
CA SER A 74 -17.61 -9.88 14.29
C SER A 74 -17.87 -9.42 12.85
N PRO A 75 -19.05 -8.85 12.53
CA PRO A 75 -19.31 -8.29 11.20
C PRO A 75 -18.24 -7.28 10.78
N ILE A 76 -17.85 -7.30 9.51
CA ILE A 76 -16.82 -6.38 8.99
C ILE A 76 -17.36 -4.95 8.92
N ALA A 77 -16.56 -4.00 9.38
CA ALA A 77 -16.83 -2.57 9.26
C ALA A 77 -16.16 -1.98 8.01
N THR A 78 -15.08 -2.59 7.52
CA THR A 78 -14.33 -2.19 6.32
C THR A 78 -13.47 -3.36 5.83
N VAL A 79 -12.81 -3.21 4.68
CA VAL A 79 -11.77 -4.12 4.22
C VAL A 79 -10.39 -3.49 4.29
N LEU A 80 -9.45 -4.29 4.74
CA LEU A 80 -8.03 -4.01 4.73
C LEU A 80 -7.46 -4.35 3.35
N GLN A 81 -7.00 -3.35 2.61
CA GLN A 81 -6.38 -3.55 1.29
C GLN A 81 -4.86 -3.40 1.40
N THR A 82 -4.13 -4.45 1.02
CA THR A 82 -2.66 -4.51 1.04
C THR A 82 -2.12 -4.60 -0.39
N PRO A 83 -1.67 -3.47 -0.99
CA PRO A 83 -1.15 -3.45 -2.34
C PRO A 83 0.29 -3.97 -2.42
N MET A 84 0.59 -4.69 -3.49
CA MET A 84 1.86 -5.31 -3.82
C MET A 84 2.26 -4.90 -5.23
N SER A 85 3.48 -4.40 -5.37
CA SER A 85 4.03 -3.96 -6.66
C SER A 85 4.67 -5.13 -7.40
N PHE A 86 4.11 -5.48 -8.56
CA PHE A 86 4.73 -6.36 -9.56
C PHE A 86 5.04 -5.61 -10.86
N LEU A 87 5.24 -4.29 -10.76
CA LEU A 87 5.45 -3.40 -11.91
C LEU A 87 6.80 -3.59 -12.61
N HIS A 88 7.70 -4.37 -12.03
CA HIS A 88 8.98 -4.73 -12.63
C HIS A 88 8.87 -5.93 -13.57
N LYS A 89 7.73 -6.65 -13.59
CA LYS A 89 7.53 -7.80 -14.47
C LYS A 89 7.44 -7.33 -15.92
N GLU A 90 8.41 -7.74 -16.72
CA GLU A 90 8.44 -7.44 -18.15
C GLU A 90 7.30 -8.18 -18.86
N GLY A 91 6.58 -7.48 -19.75
CA GLY A 91 5.44 -8.02 -20.49
C GLY A 91 4.07 -7.89 -19.79
N ASP A 92 3.97 -8.20 -18.50
CA ASP A 92 2.72 -8.10 -17.72
C ASP A 92 2.95 -7.42 -16.35
N PRO A 93 3.14 -6.08 -16.31
CA PRO A 93 3.22 -5.36 -15.06
C PRO A 93 1.83 -5.26 -14.40
N TYR A 94 1.74 -5.64 -13.13
CA TYR A 94 0.48 -5.57 -12.37
C TYR A 94 0.68 -5.12 -10.92
N VAL A 95 -0.43 -4.76 -10.29
CA VAL A 95 -0.55 -4.50 -8.85
C VAL A 95 -1.44 -5.59 -8.26
N GLY A 96 -0.89 -6.41 -7.37
CA GLY A 96 -1.68 -7.33 -6.57
C GLY A 96 -2.23 -6.61 -5.35
N VAL A 97 -3.47 -6.88 -4.95
CA VAL A 97 -4.07 -6.31 -3.74
C VAL A 97 -4.71 -7.43 -2.95
N LEU A 98 -4.14 -7.75 -1.79
CA LEU A 98 -4.78 -8.67 -0.87
C LEU A 98 -5.84 -7.90 -0.07
N VAL A 99 -7.07 -8.43 -0.06
CA VAL A 99 -8.22 -7.83 0.63
C VAL A 99 -8.60 -8.72 1.79
N SER A 100 -8.74 -8.14 2.97
CA SER A 100 -9.18 -8.88 4.17
C SER A 100 -10.22 -8.09 4.95
N GLY A 101 -11.35 -8.72 5.26
CA GLY A 101 -12.41 -8.10 6.05
C GLY A 101 -12.02 -7.88 7.52
N VAL A 102 -12.24 -6.67 8.04
CA VAL A 102 -11.92 -6.30 9.43
C VAL A 102 -13.08 -5.57 10.11
N CYS A 103 -13.22 -5.75 11.43
CA CYS A 103 -14.31 -5.16 12.23
C CYS A 103 -14.11 -3.66 12.56
N GLY A 104 -13.02 -3.04 12.11
CA GLY A 104 -12.69 -1.63 12.38
C GLY A 104 -12.04 -1.38 13.75
N LYS A 105 -11.79 -2.43 14.55
CA LYS A 105 -10.94 -2.33 15.73
C LYS A 105 -9.48 -2.34 15.30
N GLY A 106 -8.70 -1.38 15.77
CA GLY A 106 -7.28 -1.27 15.43
C GLY A 106 -6.44 -2.51 15.77
N GLU A 107 -6.84 -3.28 16.78
CA GLU A 107 -6.19 -4.56 17.12
C GLU A 107 -6.41 -5.62 16.02
N CYS A 108 -7.65 -5.78 15.54
CA CYS A 108 -7.93 -6.72 14.45
C CYS A 108 -7.22 -6.30 13.17
N GLU A 109 -7.20 -5.00 12.83
CA GLU A 109 -6.42 -4.50 11.70
C GLU A 109 -4.93 -4.84 11.81
N SER A 110 -4.36 -4.70 13.01
CA SER A 110 -2.95 -4.97 13.26
C SER A 110 -2.63 -6.46 13.11
N GLN A 111 -3.46 -7.32 13.71
CA GLN A 111 -3.30 -8.78 13.60
C GLN A 111 -3.46 -9.27 12.17
N THR A 112 -4.45 -8.76 11.43
CA THR A 112 -4.61 -9.11 10.01
C THR A 112 -3.40 -8.67 9.18
N ARG A 113 -2.84 -7.47 9.40
CA ARG A 113 -1.62 -7.05 8.70
C ARG A 113 -0.42 -7.94 9.02
N GLN A 114 -0.27 -8.35 10.27
CA GLN A 114 0.80 -9.25 10.68
C GLN A 114 0.67 -10.61 9.98
N ALA A 115 -0.52 -11.20 10.00
CA ALA A 115 -0.80 -12.45 9.30
C ALA A 115 -0.46 -12.35 7.80
N ILE A 116 -0.88 -11.26 7.15
CA ILE A 116 -0.55 -11.00 5.74
C ILE A 116 0.97 -10.92 5.54
N GLN A 117 1.71 -10.21 6.40
CA GLN A 117 3.16 -10.10 6.27
C GLN A 117 3.87 -11.45 6.45
N GLU A 118 3.40 -12.28 7.38
CA GLU A 118 3.91 -13.63 7.62
C GLU A 118 3.63 -14.54 6.41
N GLU A 119 2.39 -14.56 5.92
CA GLU A 119 2.03 -15.31 4.71
C GLU A 119 2.85 -14.89 3.50
N MET A 120 3.03 -13.58 3.29
CA MET A 120 3.82 -13.04 2.18
C MET A 120 5.31 -13.39 2.25
N PHE A 121 5.83 -13.58 3.47
CA PHE A 121 7.21 -14.01 3.70
C PHE A 121 7.37 -15.52 3.44
N GLU A 122 6.44 -16.34 3.95
CA GLU A 122 6.46 -17.79 3.80
C GLU A 122 6.31 -18.25 2.35
N VAL A 123 5.46 -17.58 1.58
CA VAL A 123 5.23 -17.91 0.15
C VAL A 123 6.31 -17.37 -0.79
N GLY A 124 7.39 -16.78 -0.25
CA GLY A 124 8.51 -16.25 -1.05
C GLY A 124 8.17 -15.02 -1.90
N ALA A 125 6.92 -14.56 -1.89
CA ALA A 125 6.46 -13.37 -2.63
C ALA A 125 7.16 -12.09 -2.17
N GLY A 126 7.65 -12.02 -0.92
CA GLY A 126 8.49 -10.92 -0.44
C GLY A 126 9.80 -10.73 -1.24
N ALA A 127 10.27 -11.76 -1.94
CA ALA A 127 11.45 -11.67 -2.82
C ALA A 127 11.11 -11.12 -4.22
N GLU A 128 9.84 -11.13 -4.63
CA GLU A 128 9.37 -10.72 -5.97
C GLU A 128 8.34 -9.58 -5.94
N ALA A 129 7.88 -9.11 -4.78
CA ALA A 129 6.87 -8.06 -4.65
C ALA A 129 7.33 -6.97 -3.67
N GLN A 130 7.12 -5.69 -4.00
CA GLN A 130 7.26 -4.61 -3.01
C GLN A 130 5.89 -4.31 -2.39
N VAL A 131 5.69 -4.71 -1.14
CA VAL A 131 4.45 -4.54 -0.37
C VAL A 131 4.51 -3.21 0.34
N GLU A 132 3.83 -2.20 -0.19
CA GLU A 132 4.00 -0.86 0.37
C GLU A 132 2.64 -0.23 0.59
N ALA A 133 2.16 -0.32 1.83
CA ALA A 133 1.14 0.57 2.36
C ALA A 133 1.84 1.81 2.95
N ILE A 134 1.74 3.01 2.34
CA ILE A 134 1.90 4.30 3.07
C ILE A 134 0.74 4.45 4.03
N VAL A 135 1.03 3.89 5.15
CA VAL A 135 0.43 4.13 6.41
C VAL A 135 1.05 5.38 7.02
N CYS A 136 0.57 5.77 8.18
CA CYS A 136 1.40 6.55 9.07
C CYS A 136 2.73 5.80 9.24
N ALA A 137 3.83 6.40 8.82
CA ALA A 137 5.21 5.95 9.00
C ALA A 137 5.57 5.70 10.48
N VAL A 138 4.71 6.13 11.40
CA VAL A 138 4.81 5.81 12.84
C VAL A 138 3.75 4.81 13.31
N CYS A 139 2.52 4.85 12.78
CA CYS A 139 1.35 4.24 13.43
C CYS A 139 0.61 3.20 12.60
N GLY A 140 0.99 2.95 11.34
CA GLY A 140 0.34 1.89 10.54
C GLY A 140 -1.10 2.19 10.11
N LYS A 141 -1.78 3.14 10.77
CA LYS A 141 -3.12 3.57 10.39
C LYS A 141 -3.06 4.27 9.05
N ILE A 142 -4.20 4.26 8.39
CA ILE A 142 -4.44 4.98 7.15
C ILE A 142 -5.41 6.16 7.36
N GLU A 143 -5.87 6.37 8.59
CA GLU A 143 -6.72 7.48 8.98
C GLU A 143 -5.90 8.68 9.48
N GLY A 144 -6.26 9.89 9.04
CA GLY A 144 -5.60 11.13 9.48
C GLY A 144 -4.19 11.35 8.93
N ILE A 145 -3.76 10.59 7.91
CA ILE A 145 -2.37 10.60 7.42
C ILE A 145 -2.00 11.90 6.70
N ARG A 146 -0.96 12.57 7.18
CA ARG A 146 -0.38 13.80 6.67
C ARG A 146 1.07 13.60 6.35
N LYS A 147 1.43 13.91 5.12
CA LYS A 147 2.81 13.81 4.62
C LYS A 147 3.70 14.83 5.31
N CYS A 148 4.97 14.48 5.47
CA CYS A 148 5.96 15.44 5.92
C CYS A 148 5.90 16.69 5.04
N GLY A 149 5.80 17.88 5.63
CA GLY A 149 5.65 19.12 4.87
C GLY A 149 6.82 19.45 3.94
N ARG A 150 8.03 18.95 4.26
CA ARG A 150 9.29 19.30 3.60
C ARG A 150 9.66 18.34 2.44
N CYS A 151 10.02 17.10 2.73
CA CYS A 151 10.36 16.13 1.67
C CYS A 151 9.13 15.49 1.02
N LYS A 152 8.00 15.51 1.73
CA LYS A 152 6.76 14.80 1.41
C LYS A 152 6.87 13.28 1.29
N ALA A 153 8.05 12.64 1.39
CA ALA A 153 8.31 11.21 1.16
C ALA A 153 7.80 10.23 2.23
N VAL A 154 7.38 10.71 3.40
CA VAL A 154 6.79 9.92 4.49
C VAL A 154 5.50 10.57 4.96
N ALA A 155 4.62 9.82 5.65
CA ALA A 155 3.30 10.30 6.03
C ALA A 155 2.90 9.86 7.45
N TYR A 156 2.05 10.61 8.14
CA TYR A 156 1.80 10.41 9.58
C TYR A 156 0.36 10.67 9.96
N CYS A 157 -0.27 9.83 10.77
CA CYS A 157 -1.66 10.01 11.23
C CYS A 157 -1.90 11.29 12.07
N GLY A 158 -0.87 12.11 12.34
CA GLY A 158 -0.98 13.42 12.98
C GLY A 158 0.36 14.15 13.11
N LYS A 159 0.32 15.42 13.55
CA LYS A 159 1.52 16.23 13.80
C LYS A 159 2.40 15.65 14.91
N ASP A 160 1.82 14.94 15.87
CA ASP A 160 2.58 14.29 16.95
C ASP A 160 3.46 13.17 16.41
N HIS A 161 2.92 12.36 15.49
CA HIS A 161 3.69 11.33 14.81
C HIS A 161 4.69 11.90 13.80
N GLN A 162 4.36 13.01 13.13
CA GLN A 162 5.35 13.73 12.33
C GLN A 162 6.51 14.27 13.18
N LYS A 163 6.23 14.83 14.36
CA LYS A 163 7.25 15.33 15.30
C LYS A 163 8.06 14.18 15.91
N ALA A 164 7.40 13.07 16.25
CA ALA A 164 8.05 11.89 16.79
C ALA A 164 9.09 11.34 15.80
N ASP A 165 8.71 11.21 14.53
CA ASP A 165 9.63 10.77 13.46
C ASP A 165 10.61 11.86 13.02
N TRP A 166 10.48 13.11 13.48
CA TRP A 166 11.35 14.20 13.01
C TRP A 166 12.83 14.02 13.39
N LYS A 167 13.13 13.43 14.55
CA LYS A 167 14.52 13.19 15.01
C LYS A 167 15.32 12.33 14.03
N THR A 168 14.64 11.37 13.39
CA THR A 168 15.17 10.39 12.43
C THR A 168 15.00 10.88 11.00
N HIS A 169 13.81 11.35 10.65
CA HIS A 169 13.47 11.81 9.31
C HIS A 169 14.26 13.05 8.87
N ARG A 170 14.58 13.99 9.77
CA ARG A 170 15.21 15.28 9.41
C ARG A 170 16.49 15.17 8.57
N GLY A 171 17.29 14.13 8.78
CA GLY A 171 18.59 13.95 8.11
C GLY A 171 18.44 13.53 6.65
N THR A 172 17.36 12.82 6.33
CA THR A 172 16.98 12.41 4.96
C THR A 172 15.83 13.26 4.42
N CYS A 173 15.38 14.26 5.17
CA CYS A 173 14.28 15.15 4.81
C CYS A 173 14.79 16.26 3.88
N VAL A 174 15.07 15.88 2.64
CA VAL A 174 15.49 16.81 1.59
C VAL A 174 14.27 17.49 0.98
N SER A 175 14.34 18.81 0.82
CA SER A 175 13.29 19.60 0.17
C SER A 175 13.23 19.21 -1.30
N ARG A 176 12.04 18.94 -1.85
CA ARG A 176 11.91 18.57 -3.28
C ARG A 176 12.36 19.69 -4.24
N ASP A 177 12.63 20.89 -3.74
CA ASP A 177 13.03 22.08 -4.52
C ASP A 177 14.56 22.30 -4.58
N GLU A 178 15.36 21.55 -3.81
CA GLU A 178 16.83 21.66 -3.81
C GLU A 178 17.53 20.57 -4.64
N GLU A 179 16.77 19.63 -5.22
CA GLU A 179 17.28 18.51 -6.02
C GLU A 179 17.24 18.85 -7.53
N SER A 180 17.53 20.10 -7.87
CA SER A 180 17.63 20.63 -9.24
C SER A 180 18.80 21.61 -9.39
N ASN A 181 19.92 21.34 -8.73
CA ASN A 181 21.21 21.92 -9.06
C ASN A 181 22.29 20.85 -9.07
#